data_AF-A0A4S2BPU2-F1
#
_entry.id   AF-A0A4S2BPU2-F1
#
_cell.length_a   1.000
_cell.length_b   1.000
_cell.length_c   1.000
_cell.angle_alpha   90.00
_cell.angle_beta   90.00
_cell.angle_gamma   90.00
#
_symmetry.space_group_name_H-M   'P 1'
#
loop_
_entity.id
_entity.type
_entity.pdbx_description
1 polymer ?
#
loop_
_entity_poly.entity_id
_entity_poly.type
_entity_poly.pdbx_seq_one_letter_code
_entity_poly.pdbx_strand_id
1 'polypeptide(L)'
;MAKNNKYELEKNGTVNAYYYGHVLEMTDTAPISKQLGIKPISKDEYLDLATGMIMQFKHRNELRVQSPDNLRKTFRKLRRLIIANFKAGDIWLTLTYRQDDGKPMTDTTRVYRDFKAFWRKFIAKYGHCDYLSSLRTTGFWELASAWLNQKTGR
;
A
#
# COMPACT_ATOMS: atom_id res chain seq x y z
N MET A 1 26.45 0.69 -18.68
CA MET A 1 25.69 1.07 -19.89
C MET A 1 24.23 0.71 -19.68
N ALA A 2 23.32 1.68 -19.65
CA ALA A 2 21.89 1.42 -19.49
C ALA A 2 21.35 0.88 -20.83
N LYS A 3 20.83 -0.36 -20.83
CA LYS A 3 20.17 -0.94 -22.01
C LYS A 3 18.92 -0.12 -22.32
N ASN A 4 18.98 0.63 -23.43
CA ASN A 4 17.87 1.39 -23.96
C ASN A 4 16.97 0.44 -24.79
N ASN A 5 16.27 -0.46 -24.12
CA ASN A 5 15.24 -1.27 -24.79
C ASN A 5 14.05 -0.36 -25.08
N LYS A 6 13.92 0.08 -26.34
CA LYS A 6 12.66 0.62 -26.84
C LYS A 6 11.66 -0.54 -26.89
N TYR A 7 10.71 -0.55 -25.97
CA TYR A 7 9.55 -1.42 -26.03
C TYR A 7 8.48 -0.69 -26.85
N GLU A 8 8.17 -1.22 -28.03
CA GLU A 8 7.03 -0.74 -28.83
C GLU A 8 5.76 -1.41 -28.31
N LEU A 9 4.77 -0.61 -27.93
CA LEU A 9 3.47 -1.10 -27.48
C LEU A 9 2.64 -1.49 -28.70
N GLU A 10 1.99 -2.66 -28.64
CA GLU A 10 1.01 -3.04 -29.65
C GLU A 10 -0.13 -2.00 -29.68
N LYS A 11 -0.48 -1.54 -30.89
CA LYS A 11 -1.44 -0.43 -31.09
C LYS A 11 -2.80 -0.66 -30.42
N ASN A 12 -3.22 -1.93 -30.30
CA ASN A 12 -4.50 -2.35 -29.69
C ASN A 12 -4.30 -3.30 -28.49
N GLY A 13 -3.14 -3.27 -27.83
CA GLY A 13 -2.86 -4.12 -26.68
C GLY A 13 -3.73 -3.76 -25.47
N THR A 14 -4.24 -4.77 -24.75
CA THR A 14 -5.00 -4.56 -23.51
C THR A 14 -4.05 -4.17 -22.38
N VAL A 15 -4.23 -2.98 -21.82
CA VAL A 15 -3.44 -2.46 -20.71
C VAL A 15 -4.28 -2.33 -19.44
N ASN A 16 -3.62 -2.42 -18.29
CA ASN A 16 -4.21 -1.96 -17.04
C ASN A 16 -3.91 -0.48 -16.87
N ALA A 17 -4.97 0.34 -16.80
CA ALA A 17 -4.85 1.78 -16.60
C ALA A 17 -5.36 2.19 -15.20
N TYR A 18 -4.63 3.09 -14.55
CA TYR A 18 -5.03 3.75 -13.31
C TYR A 18 -5.01 5.25 -13.53
N TYR A 19 -6.15 5.89 -13.28
CA TYR A 19 -6.27 7.35 -13.29
C TYR A 19 -6.37 7.85 -11.84
N TYR A 20 -5.46 8.74 -11.43
CA TYR A 20 -5.44 9.29 -10.07
C TYR A 20 -4.89 10.72 -10.07
N GLY A 21 -5.65 11.64 -9.49
CA GLY A 21 -5.33 13.07 -9.53
C GLY A 21 -5.30 13.56 -10.98
N HIS A 22 -4.10 13.95 -11.45
CA HIS A 22 -3.83 14.38 -12.83
C HIS A 22 -2.95 13.38 -13.60
N VAL A 23 -2.72 12.18 -13.05
CA VAL A 23 -1.80 11.19 -13.62
C VAL A 23 -2.58 10.01 -14.19
N LEU A 24 -2.23 9.61 -15.42
CA LEU A 24 -2.66 8.39 -16.05
C LEU A 24 -1.48 7.40 -16.08
N GLU A 25 -1.54 6.37 -15.25
CA GLU A 25 -0.56 5.28 -15.23
C GLU A 25 -1.09 4.11 -16.04
N MET A 26 -0.36 3.69 -17.07
CA MET A 26 -0.67 2.51 -17.84
C MET A 26 0.40 1.45 -17.62
N THR A 27 -0.01 0.23 -17.35
CA THR A 27 0.87 -0.94 -17.30
C THR A 27 0.43 -1.89 -18.40
N ASP A 28 1.37 -2.18 -19.30
CA ASP A 28 1.18 -3.26 -20.25
C ASP A 28 1.07 -4.57 -19.47
N THR A 29 -0.10 -5.19 -19.61
CA THR A 29 -0.35 -6.55 -19.15
C THR A 29 -0.41 -7.44 -20.35
N ALA A 30 0.65 -7.43 -21.16
CA ALA A 30 0.98 -8.53 -22.03
C ALA A 30 0.68 -9.81 -21.23
N PRO A 31 -0.26 -10.65 -21.70
CA PRO A 31 -0.74 -11.76 -20.90
C PRO A 31 0.43 -12.69 -20.62
N ILE A 32 0.97 -12.60 -19.40
CA ILE A 32 1.77 -13.68 -18.80
C ILE A 32 0.88 -14.94 -18.67
N SER A 33 -0.43 -14.83 -18.91
CA SER A 33 -1.38 -15.93 -19.06
C SER A 33 -1.22 -16.75 -20.35
N LYS A 34 0.00 -16.90 -20.90
CA LYS A 34 0.28 -18.09 -21.71
C LYS A 34 0.25 -19.28 -20.76
N GLN A 35 -0.94 -19.85 -20.59
CA GLN A 35 -1.23 -21.12 -19.94
C GLN A 35 -0.68 -21.22 -18.52
N LEU A 36 -1.37 -20.60 -17.55
CA LEU A 36 -1.18 -20.99 -16.16
C LEU A 36 -1.62 -22.46 -16.03
N GLY A 37 -0.66 -23.38 -16.03
CA GLY A 37 -0.91 -24.82 -15.84
C GLY A 37 -1.37 -25.18 -14.44
N ILE A 38 -1.82 -24.21 -13.63
CA ILE A 38 -2.25 -24.43 -12.26
C ILE A 38 -3.59 -23.74 -12.02
N LYS A 39 -4.49 -24.42 -11.31
CA LYS A 39 -5.78 -23.91 -10.87
C LYS A 39 -5.82 -23.94 -9.33
N PRO A 40 -5.78 -22.78 -8.65
CA PRO A 40 -5.83 -22.76 -7.18
C PRO A 40 -7.17 -23.31 -6.68
N ILE A 41 -7.12 -24.19 -5.68
CA ILE A 41 -8.29 -24.77 -5.00
C ILE A 41 -8.47 -24.10 -3.65
N SER A 42 -7.39 -23.91 -2.91
CA SER A 42 -7.40 -23.29 -1.58
C SER A 42 -6.17 -22.39 -1.40
N LYS A 43 -5.99 -21.85 -0.19
CA LYS A 43 -4.79 -21.07 0.17
C LYS A 43 -3.51 -21.90 0.05
N ASP A 44 -3.61 -23.20 0.31
CA ASP A 44 -2.47 -24.10 0.44
C ASP A 44 -2.39 -25.10 -0.72
N GLU A 45 -3.45 -25.25 -1.52
CA GLU A 45 -3.54 -26.27 -2.57
C GLU A 45 -3.89 -25.72 -3.95
N TYR A 46 -3.33 -26.33 -4.98
CA TYR A 46 -3.67 -26.10 -6.38
C TYR A 46 -3.75 -27.42 -7.17
N LEU A 47 -4.61 -27.43 -8.17
CA LEU A 47 -4.63 -28.47 -9.19
C LEU A 47 -3.61 -28.13 -10.27
N ASP A 48 -2.65 -29.00 -10.52
CA ASP A 48 -1.83 -28.93 -11.72
C ASP A 48 -2.67 -29.44 -12.91
N LEU A 49 -2.91 -28.57 -13.90
CA LEU A 49 -3.71 -28.86 -15.08
C LEU A 49 -2.98 -29.77 -16.08
N ALA A 50 -1.65 -29.89 -15.99
CA ALA A 50 -0.89 -30.80 -16.84
C ALA A 50 -0.96 -32.25 -16.33
N THR A 51 -0.93 -32.44 -15.00
CA THR A 51 -0.91 -33.77 -14.36
C THR A 51 -2.27 -34.20 -13.78
N GLY A 52 -3.19 -33.26 -13.56
CA GLY A 52 -4.47 -33.50 -12.89
C GLY A 52 -4.35 -33.74 -11.38
N MET A 53 -3.17 -33.58 -10.78
CA MET A 53 -2.93 -33.84 -9.36
C MET A 53 -3.10 -32.58 -8.49
N ILE A 54 -3.58 -32.79 -7.26
CA ILE A 54 -3.62 -31.73 -6.24
C ILE A 54 -2.24 -31.64 -5.60
N MET A 55 -1.64 -30.45 -5.67
CA MET A 55 -0.33 -30.12 -5.15
C MET A 55 -0.42 -29.00 -4.11
N GLN A 56 0.56 -28.94 -3.22
CA GLN A 56 0.64 -27.93 -2.16
C GLN A 56 1.51 -26.73 -2.60
N PHE A 57 1.07 -25.51 -2.28
CA PHE A 57 1.84 -24.30 -2.49
C PHE A 57 3.05 -24.27 -1.56
N LYS A 58 4.25 -24.06 -2.14
CA LYS A 58 5.45 -23.75 -1.35
C LYS A 58 5.43 -22.29 -0.94
N HIS A 59 4.89 -22.00 0.23
CA HIS A 59 4.93 -20.67 0.82
C HIS A 59 6.37 -20.29 1.18
N ARG A 60 7.01 -19.49 0.33
CA ARG A 60 8.38 -19.00 0.57
C ARG A 60 8.47 -17.94 1.68
N ASN A 61 7.35 -17.35 2.06
CA ASN A 61 7.28 -16.26 3.02
C ASN A 61 6.13 -16.51 4.00
N GLU A 62 6.39 -16.46 5.30
CA GLU A 62 5.37 -16.57 6.34
C GLU A 62 4.64 -15.24 6.52
N LEU A 63 5.37 -14.12 6.41
CA LEU A 63 4.84 -12.77 6.55
C LEU A 63 4.84 -12.03 5.21
N ARG A 64 3.75 -11.32 4.92
CA ARG A 64 3.60 -10.51 3.71
C ARG A 64 4.73 -9.48 3.51
N VAL A 65 5.32 -9.01 4.61
CA VAL A 65 6.43 -8.04 4.64
C VAL A 65 7.75 -8.63 4.11
N GLN A 66 7.90 -9.95 4.14
CA GLN A 66 9.13 -10.64 3.68
C GLN A 66 9.23 -10.69 2.14
N SER A 67 8.18 -10.33 1.40
CA SER A 67 8.20 -10.26 -0.07
C SER A 67 8.46 -8.83 -0.56
N PRO A 68 9.62 -8.55 -1.18
CA PRO A 68 9.92 -7.22 -1.72
C PRO A 68 8.91 -6.76 -2.79
N ASP A 69 8.40 -7.69 -3.60
CA ASP A 69 7.42 -7.36 -4.65
C ASP A 69 6.05 -6.98 -4.07
N ASN A 70 5.60 -7.68 -3.02
CA ASN A 70 4.37 -7.31 -2.32
C ASN A 70 4.49 -5.94 -1.64
N LEU A 71 5.68 -5.63 -1.12
CA LEU A 71 5.97 -4.33 -0.54
C LEU A 71 5.96 -3.22 -1.61
N ARG A 72 6.60 -3.45 -2.76
CA ARG A 72 6.55 -2.54 -3.92
C ARG A 72 5.12 -2.28 -4.40
N LYS A 73 4.29 -3.32 -4.49
CA LYS A 73 2.86 -3.18 -4.85
C LYS A 73 2.11 -2.32 -3.82
N THR A 74 2.36 -2.55 -2.53
CA THR A 74 1.75 -1.76 -1.44
C THR A 74 2.16 -0.29 -1.53
N PHE A 75 3.45 0.01 -1.69
CA PHE A 75 3.92 1.39 -1.83
C PHE A 75 3.41 2.06 -3.11
N ARG A 76 3.30 1.34 -4.22
CA ARG A 76 2.69 1.86 -5.45
C ARG A 76 1.25 2.27 -5.20
N LYS A 77 0.46 1.41 -4.53
CA LYS A 77 -0.92 1.75 -4.15
C LYS A 77 -0.97 2.97 -3.24
N LEU A 78 -0.10 3.05 -2.24
CA LEU A 78 -0.02 4.19 -1.34
C LEU A 78 0.29 5.49 -2.09
N ARG A 79 1.27 5.48 -2.99
CA ARG A 79 1.60 6.62 -3.85
C ARG A 79 0.38 7.11 -4.65
N ARG A 80 -0.37 6.19 -5.26
CA ARG A 80 -1.58 6.53 -6.01
C ARG A 80 -2.62 7.22 -5.12
N LEU A 81 -2.84 6.71 -3.91
CA LEU A 81 -3.77 7.31 -2.95
C LEU A 81 -3.33 8.71 -2.51
N ILE A 82 -2.03 8.91 -2.26
CA ILE A 82 -1.51 10.23 -1.89
C ILE A 82 -1.74 11.21 -3.04
N ILE A 83 -1.34 10.87 -4.27
CA ILE A 83 -1.48 11.76 -5.43
C ILE A 83 -2.96 12.03 -5.77
N ALA A 84 -3.84 11.05 -5.56
CA ALA A 84 -5.27 11.23 -5.81
C ALA A 84 -5.93 12.25 -4.88
N ASN A 85 -5.49 12.33 -3.62
CA ASN A 85 -6.17 13.10 -2.58
C ASN A 85 -5.45 14.39 -2.19
N PHE A 86 -4.13 14.47 -2.40
CA PHE A 86 -3.30 15.60 -1.99
C PHE A 86 -3.25 16.69 -3.06
N LYS A 87 -3.50 17.93 -2.66
CA LYS A 87 -3.47 19.12 -3.52
C LYS A 87 -2.40 20.11 -3.05
N ALA A 88 -2.02 21.04 -3.93
CA ALA A 88 -1.16 22.15 -3.57
C ALA A 88 -1.85 22.98 -2.46
N GLY A 89 -1.16 23.19 -1.33
CA GLY A 89 -1.69 23.86 -0.14
C GLY A 89 -2.13 22.92 0.99
N ASP A 90 -2.23 21.62 0.74
CA ASP A 90 -2.46 20.64 1.81
C ASP A 90 -1.22 20.48 2.70
N ILE A 91 -1.45 20.17 3.98
CA ILE A 91 -0.37 20.00 4.96
C ILE A 91 -0.25 18.53 5.34
N TRP A 92 0.97 18.01 5.29
CA TRP A 92 1.33 16.68 5.77
C TRP A 92 1.94 16.77 7.17
N LEU A 93 1.34 16.08 8.14
CA LEU A 93 1.85 15.98 9.51
C LEU A 93 2.24 14.54 9.81
N THR A 94 3.50 14.31 10.21
CA THR A 94 3.96 13.01 10.68
C THR A 94 4.05 13.02 12.19
N LEU A 95 3.35 12.10 12.86
CA LEU A 95 3.39 11.90 14.29
C LEU A 95 4.23 10.67 14.60
N THR A 96 5.29 10.86 15.36
CA THR A 96 6.12 9.81 15.93
C THR A 96 5.75 9.60 17.38
N TYR A 97 5.45 8.37 17.77
CA TYR A 97 5.09 8.02 19.13
C TYR A 97 6.20 7.18 19.78
N ARG A 98 6.54 7.48 21.05
CA ARG A 98 7.63 6.84 21.81
C ARG A 98 7.23 6.61 23.26
N GLN A 99 7.87 5.65 23.91
CA GLN A 99 7.78 5.48 25.36
C GLN A 99 8.56 6.57 26.10
N ASP A 100 8.25 6.76 27.38
CA ASP A 100 8.87 7.77 28.24
C ASP A 100 10.37 7.50 28.46
N ASP A 101 10.79 6.24 28.37
CA ASP A 101 12.20 5.79 28.44
C ASP A 101 12.96 5.95 27.11
N GLY A 102 12.36 6.61 26.12
CA GLY A 102 12.96 6.87 24.81
C GLY A 102 12.94 5.68 23.84
N LYS A 103 12.35 4.54 24.24
CA LYS A 103 12.24 3.37 23.36
C LYS A 103 11.03 3.45 22.41
N PRO A 104 11.05 2.70 21.30
CA PRO A 104 9.88 2.56 20.43
C PRO A 104 8.69 2.00 21.21
N MET A 105 7.50 2.53 20.95
CA MET A 105 6.28 2.03 21.58
C MET A 105 5.97 0.59 21.13
N THR A 106 5.72 -0.28 22.12
CA THR A 106 5.40 -1.70 21.91
C THR A 106 3.94 -2.01 22.24
N ASP A 107 3.28 -1.17 23.05
CA ASP A 107 1.86 -1.31 23.42
C ASP A 107 0.96 -0.66 22.38
N THR A 108 0.51 -1.47 21.42
CA THR A 108 -0.38 -1.04 20.33
C THR A 108 -1.73 -0.53 20.82
N THR A 109 -2.19 -0.98 21.99
CA THR A 109 -3.49 -0.59 22.56
C THR A 109 -3.45 0.85 23.06
N ARG A 110 -2.38 1.20 23.78
CA ARG A 110 -2.15 2.57 24.25
C ARG A 110 -2.07 3.55 23.08
N VAL A 111 -1.37 3.16 22.02
CA VAL A 111 -1.14 3.98 20.82
C VAL A 111 -2.44 4.33 20.14
N TYR A 112 -3.27 3.32 19.91
CA TYR A 112 -4.56 3.51 19.27
C TYR A 112 -5.46 4.43 20.11
N ARG A 113 -5.50 4.22 21.43
CA ARG A 113 -6.30 5.03 22.35
C ARG A 113 -5.86 6.49 22.34
N ASP A 114 -4.57 6.74 22.44
CA ASP A 114 -4.00 8.08 22.54
C ASP A 114 -4.09 8.80 21.18
N PHE A 115 -3.83 8.10 20.07
CA PHE A 115 -4.05 8.64 18.73
C PHE A 115 -5.52 9.00 18.50
N LYS A 116 -6.47 8.15 18.92
CA LYS A 116 -7.91 8.46 18.83
C LYS A 116 -8.27 9.71 19.63
N ALA A 117 -7.71 9.87 20.82
CA ALA A 117 -7.92 11.06 21.65
C ALA A 117 -7.33 12.32 21.01
N PHE A 118 -6.12 12.24 20.46
CA PHE A 118 -5.49 13.31 19.68
C PHE A 118 -6.35 13.67 18.46
N TRP A 119 -6.75 12.68 17.66
CA TRP A 119 -7.48 12.86 16.42
C TRP A 119 -8.82 13.55 16.63
N ARG A 120 -9.54 13.18 17.70
CA ARG A 120 -10.77 13.84 18.09
C ARG A 120 -10.56 15.33 18.40
N LYS A 121 -9.48 15.69 19.11
CA LYS A 121 -9.14 17.10 19.38
C LYS A 121 -8.69 17.83 18.12
N PHE A 122 -7.96 17.13 17.24
CA PHE A 122 -7.45 17.69 15.98
C PHE A 122 -8.59 18.05 15.03
N ILE A 123 -9.51 17.12 14.78
CA ILE A 123 -10.71 17.35 13.94
C ILE A 123 -11.60 18.43 14.56
N ALA A 124 -11.78 18.45 15.89
CA ALA A 124 -12.58 19.49 16.53
C ALA A 124 -12.02 20.90 16.31
N LYS A 125 -10.69 21.03 16.16
CA LYS A 125 -10.02 22.32 15.93
C LYS A 125 -9.93 22.71 14.45
N TYR A 126 -9.62 21.76 13.58
CA TYR A 126 -9.29 22.03 12.17
C TYR A 126 -10.34 21.54 11.16
N GLY A 127 -11.41 20.91 11.63
CA GLY A 127 -12.47 20.39 10.78
C GLY A 127 -12.08 19.08 10.07
N HIS A 128 -12.54 18.91 8.84
CA HIS A 128 -12.40 17.66 8.09
C HIS A 128 -10.94 17.36 7.74
N CYS A 129 -10.41 16.30 8.31
CA CYS A 129 -9.07 15.80 8.09
C CYS A 129 -9.13 14.28 7.82
N ASP A 130 -8.20 13.77 7.02
CA ASP A 130 -7.99 12.33 6.79
C ASP A 130 -6.61 11.96 7.32
N TYR A 131 -6.38 10.67 7.59
CA TYR A 131 -5.09 10.20 8.07
C TYR A 131 -4.74 8.85 7.48
N LEU A 132 -3.44 8.56 7.47
CA LEU A 132 -2.85 7.28 7.19
C LEU A 132 -2.09 6.79 8.42
N SER A 133 -2.58 5.74 9.05
CA SER A 133 -1.86 5.08 10.16
C SER A 133 -1.07 3.89 9.65
N SER A 134 0.21 3.80 10.03
CA SER A 134 1.00 2.58 9.87
C SER A 134 1.54 2.13 11.22
N LEU A 135 1.31 0.85 11.54
CA LEU A 135 1.81 0.22 12.75
C LEU A 135 2.94 -0.73 12.35
N ARG A 136 4.13 -0.56 12.91
CA ARG A 136 5.24 -1.49 12.73
C ARG A 136 5.65 -2.03 14.10
N THR A 137 5.35 -3.29 14.35
CA THR A 137 5.65 -3.99 15.61
C THR A 137 7.11 -4.44 15.72
N THR A 138 7.88 -4.38 14.62
CA THR A 138 9.28 -4.79 14.57
C THR A 138 10.23 -3.60 14.52
N GLY A 139 10.48 -3.02 15.70
CA GLY A 139 11.77 -2.41 16.04
C GLY A 139 12.02 -0.95 15.68
N PHE A 140 11.18 -0.24 14.94
CA PHE A 140 11.41 1.19 14.66
C PHE A 140 10.09 1.92 14.38
N TRP A 141 9.88 3.02 15.14
CA TRP A 141 8.81 4.03 15.15
C TRP A 141 7.40 3.63 14.67
N GLU A 142 6.42 3.93 15.51
CA GLU A 142 5.05 4.07 15.05
C GLU A 142 4.89 5.41 14.34
N LEU A 143 4.46 5.34 13.07
CA LEU A 143 4.23 6.50 12.22
C LEU A 143 2.73 6.58 11.93
N ALA A 144 2.06 7.46 12.65
CA ALA A 144 0.74 7.93 12.26
C ALA A 144 0.93 9.22 11.47
N SER A 145 0.59 9.21 10.18
CA SER A 145 0.64 10.42 9.36
C SER A 145 -0.77 10.95 9.20
N ALA A 146 -1.00 12.21 9.54
CA ALA A 146 -2.27 12.89 9.38
C ALA A 146 -2.18 13.92 8.25
N TRP A 147 -3.26 14.07 7.51
CA TRP A 147 -3.41 15.07 6.46
C TRP A 147 -4.55 16.02 6.83
N LEU A 148 -4.26 17.31 6.71
CA LEU A 148 -5.25 18.36 6.84
C LEU A 148 -5.65 18.82 5.44
N ASN A 149 -6.92 18.62 5.08
CA ASN A 149 -7.50 19.30 3.93
C ASN A 149 -7.99 20.66 4.38
N GLN A 150 -7.37 21.73 3.89
CA GLN A 150 -8.02 23.04 3.96
C GLN A 150 -9.10 23.09 2.88
N LYS A 151 -10.21 22.36 3.08
CA LYS A 151 -11.45 22.72 2.40
C LYS A 151 -11.94 23.99 3.05
N THR A 152 -11.44 25.12 2.55
CA THR A 152 -12.11 26.41 2.72
C THR A 152 -13.55 26.20 2.30
N GLY A 153 -14.45 26.53 3.24
CA GLY A 153 -15.87 26.24 3.15
C GLY A 153 -16.49 26.76 1.85
N ARG A 154 -17.46 25.99 1.37
CA ARG A 154 -18.66 26.58 0.80
C ARG A 154 -19.66 26.75 1.93
#